data_AF-A0A1I7DMT0-F1
#
_entry.id   AF-A0A1I7DMT0-F1
#
_cell.length_a   1.000
_cell.length_b   1.000
_cell.length_c   1.000
_cell.angle_alpha   90.00
_cell.angle_beta   90.00
_cell.angle_gamma   90.00
#
_symmetry.space_group_name_H-M   'P 1'
#
loop_
_entity.id
_entity.type
_entity.pdbx_description
1 polymer ?
#
loop_
_entity_poly.entity_id
_entity_poly.type
_entity_poly.pdbx_seq_one_letter_code
_entity_poly.pdbx_strand_id
1 'polypeptide(L)' 'MRALADQYSVERIEAACDRAITVGKRSAAKVESILDSGLDRLQAEPTELSEPPIPASNVHGPSYFAPRLDTQRGEDGDV' A
#
# COMPACT_ATOMS: atom_id res chain seq x y z
N MET A 1 2.36 -3.54 24.57
CA MET A 1 2.58 -2.63 23.44
C MET A 1 2.99 -1.29 24.01
N ARG A 2 4.17 -0.80 23.64
CA ARG A 2 4.66 0.51 24.04
C ARG A 2 4.02 1.56 23.12
N ALA A 3 3.65 2.73 23.65
CA ALA A 3 3.15 3.82 22.81
C ALA A 3 4.32 4.38 21.98
N LEU A 4 4.28 4.16 20.66
CA LEU A 4 5.29 4.68 19.73
C LEU A 4 5.11 6.20 19.51
N ALA A 5 3.86 6.68 19.57
CA ALA A 5 3.51 8.09 19.44
C ALA A 5 4.12 8.99 20.52
N ASP A 6 4.46 8.42 21.69
CA ASP A 6 5.08 9.18 22.79
C ASP A 6 6.60 9.33 22.61
N GLN A 7 7.22 8.49 21.78
CA GLN A 7 8.68 8.39 21.63
C GLN A 7 9.19 8.86 20.27
N TYR A 8 8.35 8.79 19.25
CA TYR A 8 8.69 9.11 17.87
C TYR A 8 7.67 10.09 17.29
N SER A 9 8.13 10.99 16.43
CA SER A 9 7.22 11.90 15.72
C SER A 9 6.34 11.13 14.74
N VAL A 10 5.18 11.70 14.42
CA VAL A 10 4.20 11.09 13.53
C VAL A 10 4.82 10.79 12.16
N GLU A 11 5.63 11.70 11.63
CA GLU A 11 6.27 11.57 10.32
C GLU A 11 7.20 10.35 10.28
N ARG A 12 7.93 10.09 11.37
CA ARG A 12 8.80 8.92 11.46
C ARG A 12 8.03 7.61 11.53
N ILE A 13 6.89 7.62 12.24
CA ILE A 13 6.03 6.45 12.37
C ILE A 13 5.40 6.10 11.03
N GLU A 14 4.92 7.09 10.28
CA GLU A 14 4.37 6.90 8.93
C GLU A 14 5.43 6.34 7.98
N ALA A 15 6.62 6.93 7.94
CA ALA A 15 7.72 6.43 7.12
C ALA A 15 8.13 4.98 7.49
N ALA A 16 8.11 4.64 8.78
CA ALA A 16 8.39 3.28 9.24
C ALA A 16 7.28 2.29 8.85
N CYS A 17 6.01 2.71 8.90
CA CYS A 17 4.87 1.93 8.46
C CYS A 17 4.93 1.64 6.96
N ASP A 18 5.20 2.65 6.14
CA ASP A 18 5.36 2.48 4.69
C ASP A 18 6.46 1.47 4.38
N ARG A 19 7.62 1.60 5.06
CA ARG A 19 8.72 0.66 4.86
C ARG A 19 8.39 -0.75 5.33
N ALA A 20 7.63 -0.89 6.41
CA ALA A 20 7.16 -2.18 6.89
C ALA A 20 6.24 -2.86 5.86
N ILE A 21 5.41 -2.09 5.17
CA ILE A 21 4.54 -2.54 4.07
C ILE A 21 5.38 -2.97 2.86
N THR A 22 6.37 -2.18 2.45
CA THR A 22 7.27 -2.53 1.33
C THR A 22 8.00 -3.86 1.56
N VAL A 23 8.38 -4.14 2.80
CA VAL A 23 9.04 -5.40 3.20
C VAL A 23 8.02 -6.55 3.40
N GLY A 24 6.71 -6.27 3.36
CA GLY A 24 5.65 -7.25 3.53
C GLY A 24 5.34 -7.63 4.98
N LYS A 25 5.85 -6.87 5.96
CA LYS A 25 5.67 -7.15 7.40
C LYS A 25 4.89 -6.04 8.11
N ARG A 26 3.58 -6.20 8.18
CA ARG A 26 2.62 -5.27 8.81
C ARG A 26 2.40 -5.56 10.31
N SER A 27 3.43 -5.39 11.13
CA SER A 27 3.35 -5.60 12.59
C SER A 27 4.01 -4.47 13.37
N ALA A 28 3.45 -4.09 14.52
CA ALA A 28 3.99 -3.03 15.37
C ALA A 28 5.43 -3.30 15.83
N ALA A 29 5.79 -4.56 16.10
CA ALA A 29 7.15 -4.95 16.44
C ALA A 29 8.15 -4.70 15.30
N LYS A 30 7.72 -4.86 14.04
CA LYS A 30 8.55 -4.54 12.87
C LYS A 30 8.74 -3.04 12.73
N VAL A 31 7.68 -2.26 12.93
CA VAL A 31 7.72 -0.79 12.90
C VAL A 31 8.67 -0.27 13.99
N GLU A 32 8.57 -0.81 15.22
CA GLU A 32 9.47 -0.46 16.33
C GLU A 32 10.94 -0.77 15.98
N SER A 33 11.22 -1.94 15.40
CA SER A 33 12.57 -2.30 14.94
C SER A 33 13.09 -1.40 13.82
N ILE A 34 12.23 -0.92 12.91
CA ILE A 34 12.59 0.04 11.85
C ILE A 34 12.94 1.41 12.45
N LEU A 35 12.15 1.86 13.44
CA LEU A 35 12.36 3.14 14.13
C LEU A 35 13.64 3.15 14.98
N ASP A 36 13.92 2.04 15.68
CA ASP A 36 15.10 1.86 16.52
C ASP A 36 16.39 1.81 15.68
N SER A 37 16.33 1.16 14.52
CA SER A 37 17.46 1.11 13.57
C SER A 37 17.61 2.37 12.71
N GLY A 38 16.68 3.32 12.77
CA GLY A 38 16.69 4.55 11.95
C GLY A 38 16.46 4.31 10.46
N LEU A 39 15.96 3.13 10.07
CA LEU A 39 15.69 2.76 8.68
C LEU A 39 14.54 3.57 8.07
N ASP A 40 13.75 4.26 8.89
CA ASP A 40 12.72 5.21 8.46
C ASP A 40 13.29 6.43 7.72
N ARG A 41 14.55 6.79 7.98
CA ARG A 41 15.22 7.95 7.36
C ARG A 41 15.94 7.62 6.06
N LEU A 42 16.15 6.34 5.79
CA LEU A 42 16.75 5.91 4.53
C LEU A 42 15.66 5.94 3.47
N GLN A 43 15.95 6.60 2.35
CA GLN A 43 15.12 6.54 1.15
C GLN A 43 14.90 5.05 0.84
N ALA A 44 13.64 4.63 0.66
CA ALA A 44 13.35 3.28 0.23
C ALA A 44 13.95 3.12 -1.16
N GLU A 45 14.96 2.24 -1.28
CA GLU A 45 15.41 1.80 -2.59
C GLU A 45 14.18 1.33 -3.36
N PRO A 46 13.98 1.80 -4.60
CA PRO A 46 12.90 1.30 -5.43
C PRO A 46 13.02 -0.22 -5.43
N THR A 47 11.98 -0.91 -4.94
CA THR A 47 11.86 -2.34 -5.19
C THR A 47 11.67 -2.46 -6.69
N GLU A 48 12.76 -2.67 -7.42
CA GLU A 48 12.70 -3.12 -8.80
C GLU A 48 11.94 -4.44 -8.76
N LEU A 49 10.72 -4.42 -9.28
CA LEU A 49 9.97 -5.62 -9.62
C LEU A 49 10.79 -6.32 -10.71
N SER A 50 11.71 -7.18 -10.28
CA SER A 50 12.63 -7.93 -11.14
C SER A 50 11.86 -8.92 -12.04
N GLU A 51 10.65 -9.30 -11.65
CA GLU A 51 9.84 -10.22 -12.42
C GLU A 51 8.87 -9.47 -13.35
N PRO A 52 8.85 -9.82 -14.65
CA PRO A 52 7.80 -9.35 -15.54
C PRO A 52 6.44 -9.78 -14.97
N PRO A 53 5.40 -8.94 -15.08
CA PRO A 53 4.07 -9.30 -14.61
C PRO A 53 3.67 -10.64 -15.21
N ILE A 54 3.40 -11.64 -14.35
CA ILE A 54 2.86 -12.91 -14.83
C ILE A 54 1.50 -12.62 -15.44
N PRO A 55 1.26 -12.94 -16.73
CA PRO A 55 -0.04 -12.75 -17.34
C PRO A 55 -1.03 -13.69 -16.64
N ALA A 56 -1.83 -13.14 -15.72
CA ALA A 56 -2.89 -13.90 -15.08
C ALA A 56 -4.00 -14.16 -16.10
N SER A 57 -4.43 -15.42 -16.22
CA SER A 57 -5.49 -15.86 -17.14
C SER A 57 -6.81 -15.09 -16.96
N ASN A 58 -6.99 -14.48 -15.80
CA ASN A 58 -8.23 -13.83 -15.36
C ASN A 58 -8.17 -12.30 -15.40
N VAL A 59 -7.10 -11.71 -15.95
CA VAL A 59 -7.03 -10.27 -16.17
C VAL A 59 -7.78 -9.95 -17.46
N HIS A 60 -8.94 -9.32 -17.31
CA HIS A 60 -9.77 -8.94 -18.44
C HIS A 60 -9.54 -7.49 -18.84
N GLY A 61 -9.56 -7.23 -20.15
CA GLY A 61 -9.39 -5.89 -20.70
C GLY A 61 -10.59 -4.97 -20.46
N PRO A 62 -10.48 -3.67 -20.84
CA PRO A 62 -11.53 -2.68 -20.61
C PRO A 62 -12.91 -3.08 -21.18
N SER A 63 -12.92 -3.82 -22.29
CA SER A 63 -14.14 -4.33 -22.93
C SER A 63 -14.96 -5.29 -22.05
N TYR A 64 -14.33 -5.95 -21.07
CA TYR A 64 -15.02 -6.82 -20.13
C TYR A 64 -15.82 -6.05 -19.08
N PHE A 65 -15.35 -4.86 -18.71
CA PHE A 65 -16.01 -4.00 -17.71
C PHE A 65 -16.91 -2.93 -18.34
N ALA A 66 -16.71 -2.59 -19.62
CA ALA A 66 -17.49 -1.59 -20.34
C ALA A 66 -19.02 -1.74 -20.16
N PRO A 67 -19.62 -2.95 -20.28
CA PRO A 67 -21.07 -3.09 -20.15
C PRO A 67 -21.60 -2.72 -18.77
N ARG A 68 -20.79 -2.88 -17.70
CA ARG A 68 -21.18 -2.53 -16.33
C ARG A 68 -21.01 -1.04 -16.04
N LEU A 69 -20.02 -0.39 -16.65
CA LEU A 69 -19.76 1.04 -16.46
C LEU A 69 -20.81 1.92 -17.17
N ASP A 70 -21.39 1.43 -18.26
CA ASP A 70 -22.47 2.12 -18.97
C ASP A 70 -23.80 2.06 -18.20
N THR A 71 -24.10 0.94 -17.53
CA THR A 71 -25.29 0.81 -16.67
C THR A 71 -25.22 1.62 -15.37
N GLN A 72 -24.02 2.01 -14.91
CA GLN A 72 -23.86 2.73 -13.64
C GLN A 72 -24.06 4.26 -13.76
N ARG A 73 -24.25 4.79 -14.97
CA ARG A 73 -24.47 6.23 -15.22
C ARG A 73 -25.95 6.60 -15.45
N GLY A 74 -26.87 5.64 -15.36
CA GLY A 74 -28.26 5.81 -15.78
C GLY A 74 -29.33 5.70 -14.69
N GLU A 75 -28.97 5.53 -13.42
CA GLU A 75 -29.97 5.29 -12.35
C GLU A 75 -29.76 6.24 -11.17
N ASP A 76 -29.64 7.55 -11.45
CA ASP A 76 -29.85 8.63 -10.48
C ASP A 76 -30.53 9.79 -11.22
N GLY A 77 -31.78 9.60 -11.63
CA GLY A 77 -32.54 10.63 -12.32
C GLY A 77 -33.94 10.17 -12.73
N ASP A 78 -34.93 10.56 -11.92
CA ASP A 78 -36.37 10.64 -12.20
C ASP A 78 -37.16 9.32 -12.19
N VAL A 79 -37.85 9.01 -11.08
CA VAL A 79 -39.32 9.15 -10.87
C VAL A 79 -39.63 9.17 -9.37
#